data_AF-A0A8T4IEH7-F1
#
_entry.id   AF-A0A8T4IEH7-F1
#
_cell.length_a   1.000
_cell.length_b   1.000
_cell.length_c   1.000
_cell.angle_alpha   90.00
_cell.angle_beta   90.00
_cell.angle_gamma   90.00
#
_symmetry.space_group_name_H-M   'P 1'
#
loop_
_entity.id
_entity.type
_entity.pdbx_description
1 polymer ?
#
loop_
_entity_poly.entity_id
_entity_poly.type
_entity_poly.pdbx_seq_one_letter_code
_entity_poly.pdbx_strand_id
1 'polypeptide(L)' 'IEGDAAVLDKDERESIDVVLENFRAYRAHELSAMTHQAGPWLAARRRAGVDDLQRSNEELRDEEIEDF' A
#
# COMPACT_ATOMS: atom_id res chain seq x y z
N ILE A 1 -13.21 11.67 -11.34
CA ILE A 1 -12.46 12.94 -11.43
C ILE A 1 -11.26 12.63 -12.29
N GLU A 2 -11.10 13.34 -13.40
CA GLU A 2 -9.93 13.19 -14.27
C GLU A 2 -8.91 14.24 -13.84
N GLY A 3 -7.65 13.84 -13.67
CA GLY A 3 -6.58 14.75 -13.26
C GLY A 3 -6.09 15.58 -14.44
N ASP A 4 -5.62 16.80 -14.16
CA ASP A 4 -4.98 17.67 -15.15
C ASP A 4 -3.48 17.77 -14.87
N ALA A 5 -2.66 17.08 -15.66
CA ALA A 5 -1.21 17.10 -15.51
C ALA A 5 -0.57 18.45 -15.90
N ALA A 6 -1.31 19.37 -16.54
CA ALA A 6 -0.80 20.69 -16.92
C ALA A 6 -0.71 21.67 -15.74
N VAL A 7 -1.38 21.37 -14.62
CA VAL A 7 -1.37 22.23 -13.42
C VAL A 7 -0.14 22.01 -12.53
N LEU A 8 0.63 20.95 -12.79
CA LEU A 8 1.84 20.62 -12.03
C LEU A 8 2.96 21.59 -12.36
N ASP A 9 3.64 22.08 -11.31
CA ASP A 9 4.89 22.79 -11.48
C ASP A 9 6.02 21.85 -11.94
N LYS A 10 7.21 22.42 -12.15
CA LYS A 10 8.36 21.66 -12.66
C LYS A 10 8.80 20.57 -11.69
N ASP A 11 8.86 20.89 -10.40
CA ASP A 11 9.43 20.01 -9.38
C ASP A 11 8.43 18.88 -9.06
N GLU A 12 7.13 19.18 -9.02
CA GLU A 12 6.06 18.19 -8.90
C GLU A 12 6.05 17.21 -10.07
N ARG A 13 6.20 17.71 -11.30
CA ARG A 13 6.27 16.87 -12.50
C ARG A 13 7.50 15.97 -12.48
N GLU A 14 8.67 16.53 -12.16
CA GLU A 14 9.92 15.77 -12.08
C GLU A 14 9.82 14.66 -11.03
N SER A 15 9.23 14.94 -9.87
CA SER A 15 8.98 13.93 -8.84
C SER A 15 8.08 12.80 -9.35
N ILE A 16 7.02 13.11 -10.09
CA ILE A 16 6.12 12.09 -10.66
C ILE A 16 6.83 11.27 -11.73
N ASP A 17 7.57 11.92 -12.62
CA ASP A 17 8.30 11.24 -13.71
C ASP A 17 9.34 10.27 -13.15
N VAL A 18 10.06 10.64 -12.08
CA VAL A 18 10.99 9.75 -11.38
C VAL A 18 10.27 8.51 -10.85
N VAL A 19 9.10 8.66 -10.22
CA VAL A 19 8.32 7.52 -9.71
C VAL A 19 7.89 6.63 -10.88
N LEU A 20 7.34 7.20 -11.94
CA LEU A 20 6.87 6.43 -13.11
C LEU A 20 8.01 5.68 -13.81
N GLU A 21 9.17 6.32 -14.01
CA GLU A 21 10.33 5.70 -14.64
C GLU A 21 10.92 4.56 -13.80
N ASN A 22 10.85 4.62 -12.48
CA ASN A 22 11.30 3.51 -11.63
C ASN A 22 10.32 2.33 -11.67
N PHE A 23 9.02 2.59 -11.74
CA PHE A 23 8.00 1.53 -11.65
C PHE A 23 7.53 0.97 -12.99
N ARG A 24 7.83 1.61 -14.13
CA ARG A 24 7.44 1.15 -15.48
C ARG A 24 7.92 -0.27 -15.83
N ALA A 25 8.96 -0.77 -15.16
CA ALA A 25 9.52 -2.10 -15.41
C ALA A 25 8.66 -3.22 -14.82
N TYR A 26 7.73 -2.91 -13.92
CA TYR A 26 6.90 -3.87 -13.22
C TYR A 26 5.47 -3.87 -13.76
N ARG A 27 4.86 -5.05 -13.84
CA ARG A 27 3.44 -5.22 -14.14
C ARG A 27 2.62 -4.90 -12.90
N ALA A 28 1.35 -4.58 -13.08
CA ALA A 28 0.45 -4.22 -11.98
C ALA A 28 0.42 -5.25 -10.83
N HIS A 29 0.48 -6.55 -11.13
CA HIS A 29 0.50 -7.58 -10.09
C HIS A 29 1.86 -7.70 -9.38
N GLU A 30 2.97 -7.32 -10.05
CA GLU A 30 4.30 -7.28 -9.44
C GLU A 30 4.39 -6.10 -8.47
N LEU A 31 3.89 -4.93 -8.87
CA LEU A 31 3.72 -3.77 -7.98
C LEU A 31 2.82 -4.09 -6.78
N SER A 32 1.71 -4.80 -7.03
CA SER A 32 0.83 -5.29 -5.98
C SER A 32 1.58 -6.22 -5.03
N ALA A 33 2.29 -7.23 -5.54
CA ALA A 33 3.05 -8.16 -4.70
C ALA A 33 4.15 -7.47 -3.87
N MET A 34 4.77 -6.41 -4.41
CA MET A 34 5.80 -5.63 -3.69
C MET A 34 5.23 -4.77 -2.56
N THR A 35 3.97 -4.34 -2.66
CA THR A 35 3.35 -3.38 -1.74
C THR A 35 2.27 -4.01 -0.84
N HIS A 36 1.80 -5.20 -1.19
CA HIS A 36 0.75 -5.91 -0.49
C HIS A 36 1.34 -6.83 0.58
N GLN A 37 1.87 -6.21 1.62
CA GLN A 37 2.17 -6.90 2.86
C GLN A 37 1.07 -6.54 3.86
N ALA A 38 0.54 -7.52 4.60
CA ALA A 38 -0.60 -7.32 5.50
C ALA A 38 -0.29 -7.80 6.93
N GLY A 39 0.98 -7.73 7.37
CA GLY A 39 1.48 -8.35 8.60
C GLY A 39 0.63 -8.03 9.85
N PRO A 40 0.54 -6.76 10.26
CA PRO A 40 -0.25 -6.35 11.43
C PRO A 40 -1.72 -6.77 11.32
N TRP A 41 -2.31 -6.59 10.13
CA TRP A 41 -3.71 -6.94 9.87
C TRP A 41 -3.96 -8.46 9.96
N LEU A 42 -3.06 -9.29 9.45
CA LEU A 42 -3.15 -10.74 9.57
C LEU A 42 -2.98 -11.19 11.02
N ALA A 43 -2.09 -10.56 11.78
CA ALA A 43 -1.88 -10.87 13.19
C ALA A 43 -3.13 -10.52 14.04
N ALA A 44 -3.71 -9.34 13.83
CA ALA A 44 -4.97 -8.94 14.47
C ALA A 44 -6.13 -9.89 14.10
N ARG A 45 -6.23 -10.31 12.83
CA ARG A 45 -7.25 -11.30 12.41
C ARG A 45 -7.05 -12.66 13.08
N ARG A 46 -5.80 -13.13 13.21
CA ARG A 46 -5.48 -14.38 13.93
C ARG A 46 -5.86 -14.29 15.41
N ARG A 47 -5.59 -13.18 16.08
CA ARG A 47 -6.01 -12.95 17.48
C ARG A 47 -7.52 -12.94 17.64
N ALA A 48 -8.22 -12.29 16.71
CA ALA A 48 -9.68 -12.22 16.69
C ALA A 48 -10.34 -13.57 16.36
N GLY A 49 -9.59 -14.55 15.86
CA GLY A 49 -10.11 -15.85 15.45
C GLY A 49 -11.12 -15.75 14.31
N VAL A 50 -11.01 -14.74 13.45
CA VAL A 50 -11.96 -14.51 12.35
C VAL A 50 -11.59 -15.31 11.10
N ASP A 51 -12.58 -15.92 10.46
CA ASP A 51 -12.40 -16.66 9.22
C ASP A 51 -12.16 -15.72 8.03
N ASP A 52 -11.84 -16.32 6.88
CA ASP A 52 -11.66 -15.55 5.65
C ASP A 52 -12.93 -14.75 5.30
N LEU A 53 -12.73 -13.55 4.75
CA LEU A 53 -13.79 -12.56 4.44
C LEU A 53 -14.59 -12.04 5.64
N GLN A 54 -14.39 -12.54 6.87
CA GLN A 54 -15.02 -11.99 8.07
C GLN A 54 -14.32 -10.73 8.55
N ARG A 55 -15.09 -9.77 9.08
CA ARG A 55 -14.55 -8.53 9.65
C ARG A 55 -13.96 -8.79 11.03
N SER A 56 -12.76 -8.26 11.28
CA SER A 56 -12.20 -8.14 12.63
C SER A 56 -12.41 -6.72 13.16
N ASN A 57 -12.64 -6.60 14.47
CA ASN A 57 -12.57 -5.33 15.21
C ASN A 57 -11.38 -5.30 16.19
N GLU A 58 -10.50 -6.29 16.13
CA GLU A 58 -9.31 -6.37 16.97
C GLU A 58 -8.35 -5.23 16.60
N GLU A 59 -7.86 -4.53 17.62
CA GLU A 59 -6.94 -3.42 17.46
C GLU A 59 -5.56 -3.90 16.98
N LEU A 60 -4.94 -3.09 16.11
CA LEU A 60 -3.55 -3.29 15.70
C LEU A 60 -2.65 -2.87 16.85
N ARG A 61 -1.64 -3.68 17.18
CA ARG A 61 -0.69 -3.33 18.24
C ARG A 61 0.50 -2.59 17.64
N ASP A 62 1.01 -1.62 18.38
CA ASP A 62 2.17 -0.82 17.97
C ASP A 62 3.38 -1.69 17.66
N GLU A 63 3.66 -2.70 18.49
CA GLU A 63 4.74 -3.68 18.29
C GLU A 63 4.68 -4.37 16.91
N GLU A 64 3.48 -4.63 16.41
CA GLU A 64 3.29 -5.31 15.11
C GLU A 64 3.46 -4.35 13.94
N ILE A 65 3.17 -3.07 14.17
CA ILE A 65 3.32 -2.00 13.18
C ILE A 65 4.80 -1.61 13.06
N GLU A 66 5.54 -1.58 14.18
CA GLU A 66 6.96 -1.21 14.22
C GLU A 66 7.85 -2.27 13.55
N ASP A 67 7.52 -3.56 13.70
CA ASP A 67 8.29 -4.68 13.16
C ASP A 67 8.02 -4.97 11.66
N PHE A 68 7.16 -4.18 11.01
CA PHE A 68 6.62 -4.45 9.67
C PHE A 68 7.10 -3.46 8.61
#